data_AF-A0A284R9Z6-F1
#
_entry.id   AF-A0A284R9Z6-F1
#
_cell.length_a   1.000
_cell.length_b   1.000
_cell.length_c   1.000
_cell.angle_alpha   90.00
_cell.angle_beta   90.00
_cell.angle_gamma   90.00
#
_symmetry.space_group_name_H-M   'P 1'
#
loop_
_entity.id
_entity.type
_entity.pdbx_description
1 polymer ?
#
loop_
_entity_poly.entity_id
_entity_poly.type
_entity_poly.pdbx_seq_one_letter_code
_entity_poly.pdbx_strand_id
1 'polypeptide(L)'
;MPAFPTELFLVIFSFLDARSLITCRQACQFFLALIDETLALVYTIELARHEHVDHAAAPPSTDRLSQLREHNDTWNKLDGAWSDTIPMHPGRLWELFGNVLAQHSGSGSLIFTQLPSSTRFIERKEWSVPLSGLHIRDFGMDPSQNLLVLIESPRWGRNPNPSYQFHLWCMSSGKAHGLASVPILKHAQKVPDHGMSHTIQISGDHVGVEFHSSHGAKELVVWNWKTGRKELYLTGHEINSFAFLTEKHVVIAMADDTNLRLLVVDFIAESPEQTCVKDVSHCLALHLPDLHPSTTVASLTVRCDPSPAWPNQDDSIPFHVHPDEILYPVTLLTAQQNYIMIFIPRRTLLAQFHHFLEGNKEVEWPAWGPKGTRILDCWNQGVNMMQLTWACNTFGSRFVAFDIDEEEIDVYDFNQMTLKRELGSGCPSQYGNPNETLWPPVNQEDPTMFAIDETIIPSSSLIFQQEVRTSLPFRVRAVPTALGTGHISAMCSQDNIIVVNTSSREYRIFTL
;
A
#
# COMPACT_ATOMS: atom_id res chain seq x y z
N MET A 1 32.85 -36.85 -10.72
CA MET A 1 31.89 -36.96 -9.61
C MET A 1 30.82 -37.96 -10.03
N PRO A 2 30.34 -38.86 -9.16
CA PRO A 2 29.21 -39.70 -9.54
C PRO A 2 28.03 -38.80 -9.89
N ALA A 3 27.49 -38.95 -11.10
CA ALA A 3 26.39 -38.13 -11.59
C ALA A 3 25.12 -38.52 -10.82
N PHE A 4 24.60 -37.60 -10.00
CA PHE A 4 23.26 -37.76 -9.45
C PHE A 4 22.23 -37.82 -10.60
N PRO A 5 21.16 -38.61 -10.47
CA PRO A 5 20.03 -38.55 -11.39
C PRO A 5 19.47 -37.14 -11.52
N THR A 6 19.00 -36.79 -12.73
CA THR A 6 18.43 -35.47 -13.05
C THR A 6 17.29 -35.09 -12.10
N GLU A 7 16.48 -36.07 -11.71
CA GLU A 7 15.34 -35.90 -10.79
C GLU A 7 15.78 -35.39 -9.41
N LEU A 8 16.96 -35.79 -8.93
CA LEU A 8 17.48 -35.30 -7.65
C LEU A 8 17.88 -33.83 -7.75
N PHE A 9 18.48 -33.41 -8.87
CA PHE A 9 18.79 -32.00 -9.10
C PHE A 9 17.52 -31.16 -9.18
N LEU A 10 16.46 -31.66 -9.84
CA LEU A 10 15.17 -30.97 -9.89
C LEU A 10 14.56 -30.77 -8.50
N VAL A 11 14.58 -31.81 -7.66
CA VAL A 11 14.11 -31.70 -6.27
C VAL A 11 14.96 -30.68 -5.50
N ILE A 12 16.29 -30.74 -5.60
CA ILE A 12 17.18 -29.76 -4.95
C ILE A 12 16.86 -28.34 -5.43
N PHE A 13 16.73 -28.13 -6.73
CA PHE A 13 16.45 -26.82 -7.33
C PHE A 13 15.07 -26.30 -6.97
N SER A 14 14.08 -27.16 -6.71
CA SER A 14 12.76 -26.73 -6.25
C SER A 14 12.76 -26.11 -4.85
N PHE A 15 13.82 -26.31 -4.06
CA PHE A 15 14.03 -25.67 -2.76
C PHE A 15 14.89 -24.39 -2.82
N LEU A 16 15.39 -24.02 -4.00
CA LEU A 16 16.24 -22.85 -4.18
C LEU A 16 15.39 -21.60 -4.48
N ASP A 17 15.82 -20.46 -3.97
CA ASP A 17 15.27 -19.16 -4.39
C ASP A 17 15.72 -18.80 -5.81
N ALA A 18 15.06 -17.82 -6.42
CA ALA A 18 15.37 -17.38 -7.78
C ALA A 18 16.84 -16.94 -7.93
N ARG A 19 17.43 -16.32 -6.91
CA ARG A 19 18.82 -15.87 -6.95
C ARG A 19 19.81 -17.04 -7.00
N SER A 20 19.55 -18.07 -6.20
CA SER A 20 20.33 -19.31 -6.18
C SER A 20 20.15 -20.07 -7.49
N LEU A 21 18.94 -20.13 -8.04
CA LEU A 21 18.70 -20.70 -9.37
C LEU A 21 19.50 -19.99 -10.46
N ILE A 22 19.49 -18.65 -10.49
CA ILE A 22 20.29 -17.86 -11.44
C ILE A 22 21.79 -18.14 -11.26
N THR A 23 22.26 -18.31 -10.03
CA THR A 23 23.66 -18.66 -9.75
C THR A 23 24.00 -20.06 -10.25
N CYS A 24 23.14 -21.05 -10.00
CA CYS A 24 23.28 -22.42 -10.52
C CYS A 24 23.29 -22.45 -12.05
N ARG A 25 22.45 -21.62 -12.69
CA ARG A 25 22.38 -21.46 -14.15
C ARG A 25 23.71 -21.02 -14.76
N GLN A 26 24.56 -20.31 -14.01
CA GLN A 26 25.89 -19.87 -14.46
C GLN A 26 27.00 -20.89 -14.19
N ALA A 27 26.73 -21.96 -13.42
CA ALA A 27 27.78 -22.89 -12.98
C ALA A 27 28.21 -23.88 -14.07
N CYS A 28 27.27 -24.42 -14.85
CA CYS A 28 27.56 -25.33 -15.96
C CYS A 28 26.40 -25.42 -16.97
N GLN A 29 26.70 -25.92 -18.18
CA GLN A 29 25.71 -26.08 -19.25
C GLN A 29 24.58 -27.06 -18.89
N PHE A 30 24.86 -28.08 -18.07
CA PHE A 30 23.84 -29.01 -17.60
C PHE A 30 22.81 -28.34 -16.69
N PHE A 31 23.25 -27.52 -15.73
CA PHE A 31 22.33 -26.78 -14.86
C PHE A 31 21.59 -25.68 -15.63
N LEU A 32 22.25 -25.02 -16.57
CA LEU A 32 21.61 -24.08 -17.48
C LEU A 32 20.42 -24.72 -18.21
N ALA A 33 20.67 -25.84 -18.91
CA ALA A 33 19.63 -26.56 -19.64
C ALA A 33 18.53 -27.06 -18.69
N LEU A 34 18.91 -27.67 -17.55
CA LEU A 34 17.95 -28.19 -16.59
C LEU A 34 17.00 -27.11 -16.05
N ILE A 35 17.53 -25.94 -15.73
CA ILE A 35 16.75 -24.81 -15.22
C ILE A 35 15.87 -24.22 -16.33
N ASP A 36 16.44 -23.94 -17.50
CA ASP A 36 15.72 -23.27 -18.59
C ASP A 36 14.66 -24.16 -19.27
N GLU A 37 14.83 -25.50 -19.24
CA GLU A 37 13.86 -26.47 -19.77
C GLU A 37 12.79 -26.88 -18.73
N THR A 38 12.97 -26.55 -17.46
CA THR A 38 12.01 -26.89 -16.40
C THR A 38 11.09 -25.71 -16.11
N LEU A 39 9.83 -25.83 -16.56
CA LEU A 39 8.81 -24.80 -16.40
C LEU A 39 8.68 -24.26 -14.97
N ALA A 40 8.67 -25.13 -13.95
CA ALA A 40 8.53 -24.70 -12.56
C ALA A 40 9.69 -23.80 -12.09
N LEU A 41 10.93 -24.11 -12.49
CA LEU A 41 12.11 -23.34 -12.12
C LEU A 41 12.16 -21.99 -12.87
N VAL A 42 11.82 -22.01 -14.17
CA VAL A 42 11.64 -20.77 -14.95
C VAL A 42 10.57 -19.90 -14.33
N TYR A 43 9.44 -20.49 -13.91
CA TYR A 43 8.34 -19.75 -13.30
C TYR A 43 8.74 -19.12 -11.96
N THR A 44 9.49 -19.82 -11.10
CA THR A 44 10.05 -19.24 -9.86
C THR A 44 10.96 -18.03 -10.15
N ILE A 45 11.82 -18.13 -11.18
CA ILE A 45 12.69 -17.01 -11.59
C ILE A 45 11.85 -15.83 -12.08
N GLU A 46 10.81 -16.10 -12.88
CA GLU A 46 9.95 -15.08 -13.48
C GLU A 46 9.10 -14.35 -12.44
N LEU A 47 8.56 -15.07 -11.44
CA LEU A 47 7.87 -14.47 -10.30
C LEU A 47 8.77 -13.51 -9.54
N ALA A 48 9.97 -13.97 -9.15
CA ALA A 48 10.92 -13.13 -8.42
C ALA A 48 11.41 -11.93 -9.26
N ARG A 49 11.59 -12.12 -10.57
CA ARG A 49 11.98 -11.05 -11.50
C ARG A 49 11.01 -9.89 -11.47
N HIS A 50 9.73 -10.18 -11.27
CA HIS A 50 8.65 -9.21 -11.32
C HIS A 50 8.04 -8.93 -9.95
N GLU A 51 8.71 -9.32 -8.86
CA GLU A 51 8.26 -9.04 -7.49
C GLU A 51 6.87 -9.63 -7.19
N HIS A 52 6.60 -10.84 -7.71
CA HIS A 52 5.39 -11.61 -7.45
C HIS A 52 5.70 -12.93 -6.72
N VAL A 53 4.66 -13.54 -6.17
CA VAL A 53 4.67 -14.90 -5.60
C VAL A 53 3.52 -15.72 -6.19
N ASP A 54 3.75 -17.03 -6.34
CA ASP A 54 2.73 -17.96 -6.80
C ASP A 54 1.62 -18.06 -5.76
N HIS A 55 0.39 -18.18 -6.22
CA HIS A 55 -0.75 -18.40 -5.34
C HIS A 55 -1.38 -19.77 -5.51
N ALA A 56 -1.25 -20.41 -6.67
CA ALA A 56 -2.06 -21.59 -6.92
C ALA A 56 -1.49 -22.84 -6.24
N ALA A 57 -2.35 -23.62 -5.59
CA ALA A 57 -2.01 -24.95 -5.09
C ALA A 57 -1.61 -25.93 -6.22
N ALA A 58 -2.02 -25.64 -7.46
CA ALA A 58 -1.66 -26.43 -8.63
C ALA A 58 -0.27 -26.04 -9.17
N PRO A 59 0.51 -27.01 -9.68
CA PRO A 59 1.80 -26.74 -10.31
C PRO A 59 1.71 -25.67 -11.40
N PRO A 60 2.77 -24.87 -11.62
CA PRO A 60 2.80 -23.87 -12.68
C PRO A 60 2.49 -24.49 -14.05
N SER A 61 1.63 -23.83 -14.81
CA SER A 61 1.32 -24.16 -16.20
C SER A 61 2.00 -23.18 -17.16
N THR A 62 2.13 -23.58 -18.43
CA THR A 62 2.60 -22.68 -19.49
C THR A 62 1.74 -21.43 -19.57
N ASP A 63 0.42 -21.59 -19.41
CA ASP A 63 -0.54 -20.49 -19.44
C ASP A 63 -0.29 -19.51 -18.29
N ARG A 64 0.03 -20.00 -17.08
CA ARG A 64 0.33 -19.14 -15.92
C ARG A 64 1.62 -18.35 -16.12
N LEU A 65 2.64 -18.97 -16.71
CA LEU A 65 3.88 -18.25 -17.05
C LEU A 65 3.63 -17.19 -18.12
N SER A 66 2.82 -17.50 -19.14
CA SER A 66 2.43 -16.54 -20.17
C SER A 66 1.63 -15.37 -19.58
N GLN A 67 0.65 -15.63 -18.70
CA GLN A 67 -0.11 -14.61 -17.98
C GLN A 67 0.79 -13.68 -17.17
N LEU A 68 1.75 -14.25 -16.42
CA LEU A 68 2.69 -13.44 -15.65
C LEU A 68 3.53 -12.54 -16.56
N ARG A 69 4.02 -13.06 -17.67
CA ARG A 69 4.81 -12.27 -18.63
C ARG A 69 3.97 -11.17 -19.26
N GLU A 70 2.78 -11.48 -19.72
CA GLU A 70 1.85 -10.52 -20.33
C GLU A 70 1.47 -9.42 -19.34
N HIS A 71 1.03 -9.77 -18.13
CA HIS A 71 0.73 -8.81 -17.05
C HIS A 71 1.89 -7.83 -16.81
N ASN A 72 3.12 -8.37 -16.73
CA ASN A 72 4.28 -7.52 -16.48
C ASN A 72 4.68 -6.70 -17.71
N ASP A 73 4.55 -7.25 -18.92
CA ASP A 73 4.82 -6.52 -20.15
C ASP A 73 3.82 -5.38 -20.34
N THR A 74 2.54 -5.56 -19.97
CA THR A 74 1.56 -4.49 -20.04
C THR A 74 1.87 -3.37 -19.04
N TRP A 75 2.20 -3.69 -17.78
CA TRP A 75 2.68 -2.69 -16.82
C TRP A 75 4.00 -2.03 -17.27
N ASN A 76 4.90 -2.79 -17.91
CA ASN A 76 6.16 -2.28 -18.41
C ASN A 76 6.00 -1.34 -19.62
N LYS A 77 4.92 -1.47 -20.38
CA LYS A 77 4.65 -0.60 -21.54
C LYS A 77 3.57 0.44 -21.25
N LEU A 78 2.84 0.29 -20.14
CA LEU A 78 1.56 0.94 -19.89
C LEU A 78 0.59 0.75 -21.06
N ASP A 79 0.59 -0.45 -21.64
CA ASP A 79 -0.20 -0.84 -22.83
C ASP A 79 -1.65 -1.17 -22.45
N GLY A 80 -2.30 -0.22 -21.78
CA GLY A 80 -3.67 -0.32 -21.32
C GLY A 80 -4.64 0.51 -22.16
N ALA A 81 -5.92 0.43 -21.80
CA ALA A 81 -6.95 1.26 -22.41
C ALA A 81 -7.91 1.82 -21.36
N TRP A 82 -8.38 3.04 -21.60
CA TRP A 82 -9.53 3.61 -20.89
C TRP A 82 -10.78 2.84 -21.32
N SER A 83 -11.18 1.86 -20.52
CA SER A 83 -12.22 0.89 -20.90
C SER A 83 -13.58 1.20 -20.29
N ASP A 84 -13.61 1.78 -19.09
CA ASP A 84 -14.83 1.88 -18.29
C ASP A 84 -14.94 3.20 -17.53
N THR A 85 -16.20 3.68 -17.42
CA THR A 85 -16.59 4.74 -16.50
C THR A 85 -17.61 4.17 -15.51
N ILE A 86 -17.37 4.38 -14.21
CA ILE A 86 -18.28 4.00 -13.13
C ILE A 86 -18.81 5.28 -12.48
N PRO A 87 -20.13 5.52 -12.45
CA PRO A 87 -20.67 6.71 -11.80
C PRO A 87 -20.53 6.62 -10.26
N MET A 88 -20.28 7.77 -9.62
CA MET A 88 -20.26 7.87 -8.17
C MET A 88 -21.67 7.89 -7.59
N HIS A 89 -21.95 6.95 -6.69
CA HIS A 89 -23.23 6.91 -5.98
C HIS A 89 -23.39 8.09 -4.99
N PRO A 90 -24.63 8.48 -4.63
CA PRO A 90 -24.90 9.62 -3.75
C PRO A 90 -24.54 9.39 -2.28
N GLY A 91 -24.18 8.17 -1.89
CA GLY A 91 -23.90 7.82 -0.49
C GLY A 91 -22.61 8.36 0.10
N ARG A 92 -21.78 9.07 -0.69
CA ARG A 92 -20.53 9.76 -0.34
C ARG A 92 -19.38 8.88 0.19
N LEU A 93 -19.68 7.74 0.81
CA LEU A 93 -18.68 6.75 1.22
C LEU A 93 -18.33 5.85 0.04
N TRP A 94 -17.04 5.63 -0.15
CA TRP A 94 -16.50 4.71 -1.13
C TRP A 94 -15.09 4.30 -0.70
N GLU A 95 -14.69 3.10 -1.10
CA GLU A 95 -13.38 2.53 -0.82
C GLU A 95 -12.91 1.65 -1.99
N LEU A 96 -11.61 1.60 -2.23
CA LEU A 96 -10.98 0.66 -3.16
C LEU A 96 -10.11 -0.30 -2.35
N PHE A 97 -10.26 -1.60 -2.57
CA PHE A 97 -9.41 -2.60 -1.92
C PHE A 97 -9.12 -3.71 -2.91
N GLY A 98 -7.83 -3.95 -3.21
CA GLY A 98 -7.45 -4.80 -4.34
C GLY A 98 -8.08 -4.29 -5.64
N ASN A 99 -8.84 -5.15 -6.33
CA ASN A 99 -9.58 -4.80 -7.54
C ASN A 99 -11.09 -4.56 -7.29
N VAL A 100 -11.53 -4.32 -6.06
CA VAL A 100 -12.96 -4.10 -5.76
C VAL A 100 -13.19 -2.67 -5.31
N LEU A 101 -13.99 -1.93 -6.08
CA LEU A 101 -14.53 -0.62 -5.70
C LEU A 101 -15.85 -0.82 -4.97
N ALA A 102 -15.96 -0.31 -3.75
CA ALA A 102 -17.20 -0.31 -2.99
C ALA A 102 -17.73 1.11 -2.83
N GLN A 103 -19.05 1.26 -2.91
CA GLN A 103 -19.72 2.56 -2.79
C GLN A 103 -21.01 2.43 -1.99
N HIS A 104 -21.29 3.42 -1.14
CA HIS A 104 -22.61 3.55 -0.54
C HIS A 104 -23.61 4.11 -1.55
N SER A 105 -24.72 3.41 -1.74
CA SER A 105 -25.74 3.74 -2.75
C SER A 105 -26.54 4.99 -2.41
N GLY A 106 -26.54 5.43 -1.14
CA GLY A 106 -27.43 6.47 -0.61
C GLY A 106 -28.85 5.97 -0.31
N SER A 107 -29.24 4.79 -0.80
CA SER A 107 -30.54 4.15 -0.53
C SER A 107 -30.46 3.03 0.52
N GLY A 108 -29.34 2.93 1.25
CA GLY A 108 -29.16 1.96 2.33
C GLY A 108 -28.57 0.61 1.88
N SER A 109 -27.72 0.62 0.85
CA SER A 109 -26.92 -0.53 0.43
C SER A 109 -25.48 -0.12 0.13
N LEU A 110 -24.57 -1.10 0.20
CA LEU A 110 -23.24 -1.00 -0.40
C LEU A 110 -23.26 -1.73 -1.74
N ILE A 111 -22.71 -1.09 -2.77
CA ILE A 111 -22.56 -1.62 -4.12
C ILE A 111 -21.07 -1.89 -4.32
N PHE A 112 -20.75 -3.10 -4.77
CA PHE A 112 -19.38 -3.55 -5.02
C PHE A 112 -19.22 -3.80 -6.50
N THR A 113 -18.16 -3.24 -7.08
CA THR A 113 -17.76 -3.45 -8.47
C THR A 113 -16.34 -4.00 -8.49
N GLN A 114 -16.21 -5.27 -8.87
CA GLN A 114 -14.92 -5.88 -9.17
C GLN A 114 -14.46 -5.40 -10.55
N LEU A 115 -13.33 -4.74 -10.58
CA LEU A 115 -12.67 -4.24 -11.77
C LEU A 115 -12.04 -5.41 -12.55
N PRO A 116 -12.11 -5.39 -13.89
CA PRO A 116 -11.58 -6.48 -14.71
C PRO A 116 -10.04 -6.47 -14.76
N SER A 117 -9.48 -7.60 -15.22
CA SER A 117 -8.08 -7.74 -15.65
C SER A 117 -8.03 -8.75 -16.79
N SER A 118 -7.56 -8.33 -17.97
CA SER A 118 -7.41 -9.21 -19.14
C SER A 118 -6.29 -10.24 -18.90
N THR A 119 -5.17 -9.78 -18.35
CA THR A 119 -3.95 -10.58 -18.15
C THR A 119 -4.07 -11.62 -17.04
N ARG A 120 -4.99 -11.42 -16.09
CA ARG A 120 -5.30 -12.38 -15.02
C ARG A 120 -6.68 -13.04 -15.17
N PHE A 121 -7.36 -12.83 -16.30
CA PHE A 121 -8.70 -13.36 -16.59
C PHE A 121 -9.74 -13.05 -15.50
N ILE A 122 -9.65 -11.86 -14.92
CA ILE A 122 -10.59 -11.39 -13.91
C ILE A 122 -11.76 -10.71 -14.65
N GLU A 123 -12.95 -11.30 -14.53
CA GLU A 123 -14.16 -10.71 -15.08
C GLU A 123 -14.69 -9.58 -14.21
N ARG A 124 -15.34 -8.60 -14.88
CA ARG A 124 -16.11 -7.57 -14.19
C ARG A 124 -17.33 -8.19 -13.52
N LYS A 125 -17.51 -7.90 -12.24
CA LYS A 125 -18.68 -8.37 -11.47
C LYS A 125 -19.22 -7.24 -10.61
N GLU A 126 -20.55 -7.17 -10.51
CA GLU A 126 -21.23 -6.24 -9.62
C GLU A 126 -22.19 -7.00 -8.70
N TRP A 127 -22.22 -6.61 -7.42
CA TRP A 127 -23.20 -7.10 -6.47
C TRP A 127 -23.48 -6.03 -5.41
N SER A 128 -24.54 -6.23 -4.61
CA SER A 128 -24.88 -5.29 -3.55
C SER A 128 -25.24 -6.00 -2.25
N VAL A 129 -24.95 -5.33 -1.14
CA VAL A 129 -25.31 -5.74 0.22
C VAL A 129 -26.28 -4.71 0.80
N PRO A 130 -27.51 -5.11 1.14
CA PRO A 130 -28.43 -4.22 1.85
C PRO A 130 -27.95 -4.01 3.29
N LEU A 131 -27.98 -2.77 3.77
CA LEU A 131 -27.61 -2.43 5.15
C LEU A 131 -28.75 -2.68 6.14
N SER A 132 -29.95 -3.05 5.67
CA SER A 132 -31.09 -3.45 6.50
C SER A 132 -31.45 -2.45 7.62
N GLY A 133 -31.32 -1.14 7.35
CA GLY A 133 -31.59 -0.08 8.31
C GLY A 133 -30.41 0.29 9.23
N LEU A 134 -29.25 -0.36 9.06
CA LEU A 134 -28.01 0.03 9.72
C LEU A 134 -27.52 1.36 9.14
N HIS A 135 -27.38 2.36 10.00
CA HIS A 135 -26.75 3.64 9.64
C HIS A 135 -25.26 3.55 9.89
N ILE A 136 -24.51 3.31 8.82
CA ILE A 136 -23.05 3.21 8.89
C ILE A 136 -22.41 4.59 8.86
N ARG A 137 -21.37 4.78 9.67
CA ARG A 137 -20.52 5.96 9.70
C ARG A 137 -19.40 5.85 8.65
N ASP A 138 -18.89 4.64 8.50
CA ASP A 138 -17.75 4.29 7.66
C ASP A 138 -17.71 2.78 7.41
N PHE A 139 -16.86 2.33 6.48
CA PHE A 139 -16.62 0.91 6.26
C PHE A 139 -15.21 0.62 5.75
N GLY A 140 -14.73 -0.59 6.02
CA GLY A 140 -13.51 -1.15 5.42
C GLY A 140 -13.82 -2.55 4.90
N MET A 141 -12.97 -3.09 4.03
CA MET A 141 -13.18 -4.42 3.46
C MET A 141 -11.88 -5.13 3.13
N ASP A 142 -11.96 -6.45 3.08
CA ASP A 142 -10.92 -7.31 2.54
C ASP A 142 -11.59 -8.33 1.60
N PRO A 143 -11.60 -8.06 0.28
CA PRO A 143 -12.18 -8.95 -0.73
C PRO A 143 -11.62 -10.36 -0.69
N SER A 144 -10.35 -10.52 -0.32
CA SER A 144 -9.69 -11.82 -0.33
C SER A 144 -10.19 -12.77 0.75
N GLN A 145 -10.77 -12.23 1.83
CA GLN A 145 -11.41 -12.98 2.90
C GLN A 145 -12.93 -12.90 2.85
N ASN A 146 -13.49 -12.25 1.82
CA ASN A 146 -14.91 -11.91 1.75
C ASN A 146 -15.37 -11.13 2.99
N LEU A 147 -14.51 -10.31 3.60
CA LEU A 147 -14.77 -9.61 4.86
C LEU A 147 -15.18 -8.16 4.62
N LEU A 148 -16.26 -7.74 5.28
CA LEU A 148 -16.77 -6.38 5.32
C LEU A 148 -16.85 -5.92 6.78
N VAL A 149 -16.23 -4.79 7.10
CA VAL A 149 -16.24 -4.18 8.44
C VAL A 149 -17.06 -2.90 8.36
N LEU A 150 -18.20 -2.84 9.06
CA LEU A 150 -19.08 -1.67 9.08
C LEU A 150 -19.02 -0.97 10.43
N ILE A 151 -18.82 0.34 10.43
CA ILE A 151 -18.83 1.14 11.67
C ILE A 151 -20.22 1.73 11.90
N GLU A 152 -20.86 1.40 13.02
CA GLU A 152 -22.04 2.10 13.54
C GLU A 152 -21.63 3.03 14.69
N SER A 153 -22.03 4.29 14.61
CA SER A 153 -21.74 5.30 15.63
C SER A 153 -22.40 5.01 16.99
N PRO A 154 -21.80 5.45 18.11
CA PRO A 154 -22.41 5.32 19.42
C PRO A 154 -23.77 6.02 19.49
N ARG A 155 -24.74 5.37 20.12
CA ARG A 155 -26.05 5.96 20.42
C ARG A 155 -26.00 6.71 21.75
N TRP A 156 -25.64 7.99 21.69
CA TRP A 156 -25.56 8.87 22.85
C TRP A 156 -26.94 9.07 23.52
N GLY A 157 -26.93 9.31 24.85
CA GLY A 157 -28.11 9.66 25.65
C GLY A 157 -28.89 8.48 26.25
N ARG A 158 -29.18 7.42 25.48
CA ARG A 158 -29.94 6.25 26.00
C ARG A 158 -29.07 5.15 26.60
N ASN A 159 -27.79 5.11 26.22
CA ASN A 159 -26.86 4.08 26.67
C ASN A 159 -25.88 4.68 27.70
N PRO A 160 -25.79 4.13 28.92
CA PRO A 160 -24.81 4.59 29.92
C PRO A 160 -23.37 4.39 29.47
N ASN A 161 -23.11 3.44 28.55
CA ASN A 161 -21.79 3.15 27.99
C ASN A 161 -21.84 3.18 26.46
N PRO A 162 -21.86 4.38 25.84
CA PRO A 162 -21.90 4.51 24.38
C PRO A 162 -20.62 3.90 23.78
N SER A 163 -20.78 3.12 22.72
CA SER A 163 -19.66 2.47 22.03
C SER A 163 -19.87 2.47 20.52
N TYR A 164 -18.78 2.59 19.77
CA TYR A 164 -18.77 2.19 18.37
C TYR A 164 -19.03 0.69 18.27
N GLN A 165 -19.76 0.29 17.24
CA GLN A 165 -19.99 -1.10 16.90
C GLN A 165 -19.40 -1.39 15.52
N PHE A 166 -18.52 -2.38 15.45
CA PHE A 166 -17.88 -2.83 14.22
C PHE A 166 -18.51 -4.15 13.81
N HIS A 167 -19.43 -4.09 12.85
CA HIS A 167 -20.13 -5.27 12.36
C HIS A 167 -19.24 -5.99 11.35
N LEU A 168 -18.94 -7.27 11.61
CA LEU A 168 -18.10 -8.13 10.77
C LEU A 168 -19.00 -8.98 9.87
N TRP A 169 -19.16 -8.58 8.63
CA TRP A 169 -20.05 -9.19 7.65
C TRP A 169 -19.30 -9.86 6.50
N CYS A 170 -19.97 -10.75 5.78
CA CYS A 170 -19.52 -11.26 4.49
C CYS A 170 -19.87 -10.27 3.37
N MET A 171 -18.90 -9.89 2.54
CA MET A 171 -19.13 -8.98 1.40
C MET A 171 -20.13 -9.54 0.38
N SER A 172 -20.14 -10.86 0.18
CA SER A 172 -21.00 -11.51 -0.81
C SER A 172 -22.44 -11.73 -0.35
N SER A 173 -22.67 -11.87 0.95
CA SER A 173 -24.00 -12.23 1.49
C SER A 173 -24.64 -11.17 2.37
N GLY A 174 -23.87 -10.20 2.87
CA GLY A 174 -24.36 -9.18 3.81
C GLY A 174 -24.74 -9.72 5.19
N LYS A 175 -24.33 -10.94 5.52
CA LYS A 175 -24.60 -11.59 6.82
C LYS A 175 -23.35 -11.57 7.69
N ALA A 176 -23.51 -11.84 8.99
CA ALA A 176 -22.39 -12.01 9.90
C ALA A 176 -21.34 -13.00 9.35
N HIS A 177 -20.06 -12.63 9.46
CA HIS A 177 -18.98 -13.40 8.89
C HIS A 177 -18.78 -14.72 9.65
N GLY A 178 -18.79 -15.86 8.96
CA GLY A 178 -18.76 -17.19 9.59
C GLY A 178 -17.49 -17.51 10.38
N LEU A 179 -16.36 -16.86 10.04
CA LEU A 179 -15.10 -16.98 10.77
C LEU A 179 -15.00 -16.06 12.00
N ALA A 180 -15.93 -15.12 12.17
CA ALA A 180 -15.94 -14.21 13.32
C ALA A 180 -16.67 -14.87 14.50
N SER A 181 -15.93 -15.22 15.54
CA SER A 181 -16.47 -15.74 16.81
C SER A 181 -17.33 -14.68 17.52
N VAL A 182 -17.00 -13.41 17.31
CA VAL A 182 -17.74 -12.26 17.82
C VAL A 182 -18.12 -11.38 16.61
N PRO A 183 -19.38 -11.40 16.15
CA PRO A 183 -19.77 -10.73 14.90
C PRO A 183 -19.83 -9.20 15.01
N ILE A 184 -19.77 -8.64 16.23
CA ILE A 184 -19.78 -7.21 16.48
C ILE A 184 -18.71 -6.87 17.52
N LEU A 185 -17.63 -6.22 17.10
CA LEU A 185 -16.63 -5.68 18.03
C LEU A 185 -17.15 -4.36 18.61
N LYS A 186 -16.80 -4.07 19.86
CA LYS A 186 -17.25 -2.86 20.55
C LYS A 186 -16.08 -2.05 21.05
N HIS A 187 -16.13 -0.74 20.82
CA HIS A 187 -15.16 0.20 21.36
C HIS A 187 -15.87 1.32 22.13
N ALA A 188 -15.71 1.34 23.44
CA ALA A 188 -16.39 2.30 24.30
C ALA A 188 -15.86 3.72 24.07
N GLN A 189 -16.75 4.70 24.13
CA GLN A 189 -16.42 6.11 23.99
C GLN A 189 -16.87 6.88 25.22
N LYS A 190 -16.00 7.77 25.71
CA LYS A 190 -16.26 8.54 26.93
C LYS A 190 -16.95 9.87 26.63
N VAL A 191 -16.64 10.47 25.48
CA VAL A 191 -17.10 11.82 25.11
C VAL A 191 -17.66 11.81 23.69
N PRO A 192 -18.81 12.47 23.43
CA PRO A 192 -19.28 12.67 22.06
C PRO A 192 -18.32 13.59 21.31
N ASP A 193 -17.76 13.09 20.20
CA ASP A 193 -17.01 13.91 19.26
C ASP A 193 -17.67 13.88 17.88
N HIS A 194 -18.26 15.02 17.50
CA HIS A 194 -18.88 15.19 16.18
C HIS A 194 -17.86 15.30 15.05
N GLY A 195 -16.60 15.60 15.36
CA GLY A 195 -15.50 15.67 14.41
C GLY A 195 -14.76 14.34 14.20
N MET A 196 -15.19 13.25 14.85
CA MET A 196 -14.50 11.97 14.77
C MET A 196 -14.49 11.39 13.35
N SER A 197 -13.29 11.10 12.84
CA SER A 197 -13.07 10.30 11.63
C SER A 197 -12.31 9.01 11.97
N HIS A 198 -12.37 8.04 11.06
CA HIS A 198 -11.76 6.74 11.24
C HIS A 198 -10.86 6.42 10.06
N THR A 199 -9.80 5.66 10.33
CA THR A 199 -9.04 4.97 9.30
C THR A 199 -9.05 3.49 9.62
N ILE A 200 -9.50 2.66 8.69
CA ILE A 200 -9.62 1.22 8.86
C ILE A 200 -8.58 0.54 7.98
N GLN A 201 -7.79 -0.35 8.55
CA GLN A 201 -6.90 -1.22 7.79
C GLN A 201 -7.08 -2.67 8.24
N ILE A 202 -7.00 -3.58 7.27
CA ILE A 202 -7.18 -5.01 7.49
C ILE A 202 -5.94 -5.72 6.97
N SER A 203 -5.36 -6.58 7.81
CA SER A 203 -4.16 -7.34 7.48
C SER A 203 -4.30 -8.73 8.10
N GLY A 204 -4.59 -9.72 7.26
CA GLY A 204 -4.80 -11.10 7.69
C GLY A 204 -5.93 -11.21 8.72
N ASP A 205 -5.59 -11.71 9.91
CA ASP A 205 -6.55 -11.90 11.01
C ASP A 205 -6.84 -10.62 11.80
N HIS A 206 -6.23 -9.49 11.44
CA HIS A 206 -6.26 -8.26 12.22
C HIS A 206 -7.04 -7.15 11.52
N VAL A 207 -7.87 -6.45 12.29
CA VAL A 207 -8.50 -5.18 11.91
C VAL A 207 -7.94 -4.11 12.83
N GLY A 208 -7.27 -3.13 12.25
CA GLY A 208 -6.83 -1.92 12.93
C GLY A 208 -7.79 -0.77 12.63
N VAL A 209 -8.15 0.00 13.65
CA VAL A 209 -8.93 1.22 13.51
C VAL A 209 -8.26 2.34 14.28
N GLU A 210 -7.97 3.41 13.57
CA GLU A 210 -7.58 4.69 14.16
C GLU A 210 -8.81 5.58 14.31
N PHE A 211 -8.89 6.29 15.42
CA PHE A 211 -9.92 7.25 15.77
C PHE A 211 -9.28 8.62 15.85
N HIS A 212 -9.58 9.48 14.88
CA HIS A 212 -9.08 10.85 14.85
C HIS A 212 -10.09 11.79 15.50
N SER A 213 -9.77 12.25 16.70
CA SER A 213 -10.55 13.27 17.39
C SER A 213 -10.04 14.66 17.06
N SER A 214 -10.96 15.62 16.90
CA SER A 214 -10.61 17.05 16.79
C SER A 214 -10.44 17.74 18.14
N HIS A 215 -10.87 17.10 19.23
CA HIS A 215 -10.94 17.70 20.57
C HIS A 215 -10.19 16.88 21.64
N GLY A 216 -9.69 15.69 21.32
CA GLY A 216 -9.12 14.75 22.26
C GLY A 216 -7.88 14.03 21.73
N ALA A 217 -7.36 13.10 22.55
CA ALA A 217 -6.31 12.20 22.12
C ALA A 217 -6.85 11.28 21.01
N LYS A 218 -5.99 10.98 20.04
CA LYS A 218 -6.31 9.98 19.02
C LYS A 218 -6.11 8.60 19.62
N GLU A 219 -6.81 7.62 19.06
CA GLU A 219 -6.74 6.24 19.52
C GLU A 219 -6.42 5.32 18.36
N LEU A 220 -5.58 4.30 18.61
CA LEU A 220 -5.38 3.18 17.69
C LEU A 220 -5.76 1.90 18.41
N VAL A 221 -6.67 1.13 17.81
CA VAL A 221 -7.09 -0.15 18.36
C VAL A 221 -6.94 -1.23 17.30
N VAL A 222 -6.29 -2.34 17.67
CA VAL A 222 -6.15 -3.52 16.82
C VAL A 222 -6.88 -4.68 17.47
N TRP A 223 -7.74 -5.33 16.69
CA TRP A 223 -8.40 -6.57 17.08
C TRP A 223 -7.99 -7.70 16.16
N ASN A 224 -7.89 -8.90 16.73
CA ASN A 224 -8.05 -10.11 15.94
C ASN A 224 -9.54 -10.31 15.65
N TRP A 225 -9.97 -10.10 14.41
CA TRP A 225 -11.40 -10.04 14.05
C TRP A 225 -12.07 -11.42 14.08
N LYS A 226 -11.30 -12.51 13.90
CA LYS A 226 -11.81 -13.89 13.97
C LYS A 226 -12.14 -14.30 15.40
N THR A 227 -11.32 -13.89 16.36
CA THR A 227 -11.51 -14.24 17.78
C THR A 227 -12.27 -13.17 18.56
N GLY A 228 -12.31 -11.93 18.06
CA GLY A 228 -12.84 -10.76 18.75
C GLY A 228 -11.94 -10.21 19.86
N ARG A 229 -10.72 -10.74 20.01
CA ARG A 229 -9.76 -10.27 21.00
C ARG A 229 -9.17 -8.94 20.57
N LYS A 230 -9.07 -8.01 21.51
CA LYS A 230 -8.28 -6.80 21.34
C LYS A 230 -6.83 -7.17 21.61
N GLU A 231 -5.95 -6.84 20.67
CA GLU A 231 -4.51 -7.08 20.76
C GLU A 231 -3.76 -5.80 21.13
N LEU A 232 -4.26 -4.63 20.70
CA LEU A 232 -3.63 -3.33 20.98
C LEU A 232 -4.65 -2.25 21.29
N TYR A 233 -4.33 -1.37 22.25
CA TYR A 233 -5.05 -0.12 22.47
C TYR A 233 -4.07 1.01 22.85
N LEU A 234 -3.73 1.85 21.89
CA LEU A 234 -2.89 3.01 22.10
C LEU A 234 -3.70 4.31 22.08
N THR A 235 -3.27 5.28 22.89
CA THR A 235 -3.78 6.65 22.85
C THR A 235 -2.66 7.67 22.87
N GLY A 236 -2.82 8.77 22.13
CA GLY A 236 -1.84 9.85 22.08
C GLY A 236 -2.27 10.96 21.11
N HIS A 237 -1.81 12.19 21.35
CA HIS A 237 -2.06 13.31 20.42
C HIS A 237 -1.13 13.28 19.21
N GLU A 238 0.06 12.70 19.41
CA GLU A 238 1.16 12.53 18.46
C GLU A 238 0.90 11.46 17.42
N ILE A 239 -0.04 10.53 17.65
CA ILE A 239 -0.47 9.53 16.66
C ILE A 239 -1.06 10.31 15.48
N ASN A 240 -0.61 10.06 14.26
CA ASN A 240 -1.17 10.71 13.07
C ASN A 240 -1.76 9.75 12.05
N SER A 241 -1.17 8.56 11.95
CA SER A 241 -1.62 7.48 11.08
C SER A 241 -0.95 6.18 11.49
N PHE A 242 -1.44 5.05 10.98
CA PHE A 242 -0.76 3.78 11.11
C PHE A 242 -0.84 2.94 9.83
N ALA A 243 0.03 1.97 9.72
CA ALA A 243 -0.04 0.90 8.72
C ALA A 243 0.43 -0.44 9.32
N PHE A 244 -0.13 -1.56 8.87
CA PHE A 244 0.43 -2.87 9.24
C PHE A 244 1.79 -3.07 8.57
N LEU A 245 2.74 -3.68 9.28
CA LEU A 245 4.08 -4.03 8.76
C LEU A 245 4.26 -5.54 8.58
N THR A 246 3.75 -6.31 9.53
CA THR A 246 3.77 -7.78 9.54
C THR A 246 2.52 -8.28 10.28
N GLU A 247 2.34 -9.60 10.37
CA GLU A 247 1.28 -10.22 11.18
C GLU A 247 1.24 -9.80 12.66
N LYS A 248 2.34 -9.24 13.18
CA LYS A 248 2.46 -8.84 14.59
C LYS A 248 3.03 -7.44 14.80
N HIS A 249 3.26 -6.68 13.73
CA HIS A 249 3.82 -5.34 13.84
C HIS A 249 2.99 -4.31 13.07
N VAL A 250 2.85 -3.13 13.66
CA VAL A 250 2.34 -1.91 12.99
C VAL A 250 3.44 -0.86 12.96
N VAL A 251 3.40 0.01 11.95
CA VAL A 251 4.13 1.27 11.91
C VAL A 251 3.16 2.40 12.21
N ILE A 252 3.50 3.26 13.15
CA ILE A 252 2.70 4.42 13.52
C ILE A 252 3.48 5.67 13.16
N ALA A 253 2.94 6.53 12.29
CA ALA A 253 3.56 7.81 12.02
C ALA A 253 3.21 8.77 13.17
N MET A 254 4.25 9.34 13.77
CA MET A 254 4.11 10.24 14.91
C MET A 254 4.81 11.56 14.65
N ALA A 255 4.20 12.63 15.16
CA ALA A 255 4.75 13.98 15.14
C ALA A 255 4.61 14.61 16.52
N ASP A 256 5.72 15.12 17.06
CA ASP A 256 5.77 15.87 18.32
C ASP A 256 6.54 17.16 18.07
N ASP A 257 5.80 18.26 17.90
CA ASP A 257 6.28 19.56 17.43
C ASP A 257 7.10 19.45 16.12
N THR A 258 8.43 19.51 16.21
CA THR A 258 9.36 19.43 15.08
C THR A 258 9.90 18.02 14.84
N ASN A 259 9.70 17.10 15.77
CA ASN A 259 10.24 15.74 15.71
C ASN A 259 9.27 14.81 15.00
N LEU A 260 9.74 14.18 13.92
CA LEU A 260 8.98 13.22 13.14
C LEU A 260 9.57 11.82 13.33
N ARG A 261 8.73 10.81 13.53
CA ARG A 261 9.21 9.43 13.65
C ARG A 261 8.18 8.40 13.22
N LEU A 262 8.66 7.26 12.78
CA LEU A 262 7.87 6.05 12.57
C LEU A 262 8.10 5.09 13.74
N LEU A 263 7.07 4.86 14.54
CA LEU A 263 7.14 3.91 15.66
C LEU A 263 6.68 2.53 15.17
N VAL A 264 7.61 1.59 15.12
CA VAL A 264 7.29 0.18 14.87
C VAL A 264 6.93 -0.47 16.20
N VAL A 265 5.75 -1.04 16.34
CA VAL A 265 5.26 -1.67 17.58
C VAL A 265 4.97 -3.15 17.34
N ASP A 266 5.50 -4.04 18.17
CA ASP A 266 5.06 -5.44 18.24
C ASP A 266 3.77 -5.51 19.05
N PHE A 267 2.64 -5.44 18.35
CA PHE A 267 1.34 -5.30 18.98
C PHE A 267 0.83 -6.58 19.64
N ILE A 268 1.49 -7.72 19.38
CA ILE A 268 1.18 -9.01 20.04
C ILE A 268 1.94 -9.13 21.37
N ALA A 269 3.13 -8.53 21.45
CA ALA A 269 3.92 -8.49 22.68
C ALA A 269 3.43 -7.40 23.67
N GLU A 270 2.75 -6.38 23.18
CA GLU A 270 2.15 -5.32 24.00
C GLU A 270 0.90 -5.78 24.76
N SER A 271 0.56 -5.03 25.81
CA SER A 271 -0.67 -5.27 26.56
C SER A 271 -1.89 -4.77 25.77
N PRO A 272 -3.01 -5.50 25.76
CA PRO A 272 -4.24 -5.07 25.11
C PRO A 272 -4.98 -3.96 25.88
N GLU A 273 -4.54 -3.63 27.10
CA GLU A 273 -5.04 -2.52 27.89
C GLU A 273 -4.67 -1.16 27.28
N GLN A 274 -5.48 -0.14 27.60
CA GLN A 274 -5.25 1.22 27.14
C GLN A 274 -3.89 1.73 27.63
N THR A 275 -3.00 2.07 26.70
CA THR A 275 -1.65 2.54 26.99
C THR A 275 -1.36 3.83 26.22
N CYS A 276 -0.64 4.77 26.83
CA CYS A 276 -0.15 5.95 26.09
C CYS A 276 0.88 5.49 25.06
N VAL A 277 0.85 6.02 23.84
CA VAL A 277 1.80 5.60 22.80
C VAL A 277 3.27 5.90 23.17
N LYS A 278 3.51 6.88 24.05
CA LYS A 278 4.86 7.17 24.61
C LYS A 278 5.36 6.11 25.61
N ASP A 279 4.46 5.30 26.16
CA ASP A 279 4.75 4.33 27.22
C ASP A 279 4.85 2.88 26.70
N VAL A 280 4.80 2.68 25.38
CA VAL A 280 4.90 1.37 24.73
C VAL A 280 6.28 0.74 25.00
N SER A 281 6.31 -0.57 25.27
CA SER A 281 7.53 -1.26 25.70
C SER A 281 8.28 -1.97 24.58
N HIS A 282 7.56 -2.63 23.68
CA HIS A 282 8.05 -3.46 22.58
C HIS A 282 7.98 -2.70 21.26
N CYS A 283 8.73 -1.61 21.18
CA CYS A 283 8.75 -0.73 20.02
C CYS A 283 10.16 -0.29 19.61
N LEU A 284 10.26 0.15 18.34
CA LEU A 284 11.44 0.75 17.75
C LEU A 284 11.02 2.07 17.08
N ALA A 285 11.56 3.19 17.54
CA ALA A 285 11.36 4.48 16.91
C ALA A 285 12.40 4.70 15.80
N LEU A 286 11.93 4.89 14.57
CA LEU A 286 12.77 5.28 13.44
C LEU A 286 12.57 6.77 13.20
N HIS A 287 13.57 7.57 13.55
CA HIS A 287 13.50 9.03 13.38
C HIS A 287 13.51 9.39 11.90
N LEU A 288 12.57 10.25 11.51
CA LEU A 288 12.56 10.94 10.22
C LEU A 288 13.37 12.26 10.37
N PRO A 289 13.69 12.97 9.28
CA PRO A 289 14.41 14.23 9.40
C PRO A 289 13.65 15.27 10.22
N ASP A 290 14.34 15.92 11.15
CA ASP A 290 13.76 16.98 11.97
C ASP A 290 13.28 18.16 11.13
N LEU A 291 12.09 18.66 11.45
CA LEU A 291 11.54 19.84 10.81
C LEU A 291 12.27 21.10 11.26
N HIS A 292 12.34 22.07 10.36
CA HIS A 292 12.79 23.39 10.72
C HIS A 292 11.84 23.99 11.80
N PRO A 293 12.34 24.75 12.78
CA PRO A 293 11.50 25.31 13.87
C PRO A 293 10.33 26.21 13.43
N SER A 294 10.34 26.70 12.18
CA SER A 294 9.24 27.48 11.61
C SER A 294 8.18 26.63 10.91
N THR A 295 8.38 25.32 10.79
CA THR A 295 7.52 24.40 10.06
C THR A 295 6.60 23.69 11.02
N THR A 296 5.33 23.60 10.67
CA THR A 296 4.30 23.00 11.53
C THR A 296 3.61 21.89 10.78
N VAL A 297 3.51 20.71 11.40
CA VAL A 297 2.83 19.55 10.83
C VAL A 297 1.33 19.83 10.78
N ALA A 298 0.74 19.73 9.59
CA ALA A 298 -0.72 19.74 9.41
C ALA A 298 -1.26 18.31 9.37
N SER A 299 -0.57 17.40 8.66
CA SER A 299 -0.85 15.97 8.69
C SER A 299 0.40 15.15 8.38
N LEU A 300 0.43 13.93 8.90
CA LEU A 300 1.46 12.94 8.63
C LEU A 300 0.81 11.57 8.43
N THR A 301 0.73 11.09 7.19
CA THR A 301 0.06 9.84 6.86
C THR A 301 1.05 8.78 6.41
N VAL A 302 1.01 7.58 6.99
CA VAL A 302 1.67 6.37 6.50
C VAL A 302 0.61 5.37 6.12
N ARG A 303 0.74 4.79 4.92
CA ARG A 303 -0.13 3.73 4.44
C ARG A 303 0.63 2.74 3.60
N CYS A 304 0.02 1.60 3.33
CA CYS A 304 0.50 0.62 2.38
C CYS A 304 -0.68 -0.10 1.76
N ASP A 305 -0.56 -0.41 0.48
CA ASP A 305 -1.55 -1.18 -0.27
C ASP A 305 -0.77 -2.10 -1.23
N PRO A 306 -1.12 -3.40 -1.33
CA PRO A 306 -2.00 -4.11 -0.41
C PRO A 306 -1.38 -4.16 1.01
N SER A 307 -2.17 -4.60 2.00
CA SER A 307 -1.63 -4.85 3.34
C SER A 307 -0.63 -6.03 3.33
N PRO A 308 0.34 -6.10 4.26
CA PRO A 308 1.41 -7.11 4.20
C PRO A 308 0.94 -8.55 4.37
N ALA A 309 -0.14 -8.73 5.13
CA ALA A 309 -0.77 -10.01 5.35
C ALA A 309 -1.99 -10.20 4.46
N TRP A 310 -2.09 -9.47 3.34
CA TRP A 310 -3.20 -9.58 2.41
C TRP A 310 -3.37 -11.05 2.04
N PRO A 311 -4.39 -11.71 2.62
CA PRO A 311 -4.46 -13.15 2.52
C PRO A 311 -4.91 -13.47 1.11
N ASN A 312 -4.46 -14.59 0.58
CA ASN A 312 -4.87 -15.01 -0.74
C ASN A 312 -5.63 -16.31 -0.53
N GLN A 313 -6.96 -16.20 -0.46
CA GLN A 313 -7.87 -17.35 -0.33
C GLN A 313 -8.65 -17.61 -1.63
N ASP A 314 -8.39 -16.84 -2.68
CA ASP A 314 -9.03 -17.02 -3.98
C ASP A 314 -8.10 -17.77 -4.93
N ASP A 315 -8.21 -19.11 -4.92
CA ASP A 315 -7.43 -20.02 -5.77
C ASP A 315 -7.56 -19.73 -7.29
N SER A 316 -8.53 -18.90 -7.72
CA SER A 316 -8.64 -18.48 -9.13
C SER A 316 -7.58 -17.46 -9.53
N ILE A 317 -6.96 -16.77 -8.57
CA ILE A 317 -5.91 -15.79 -8.81
C ILE A 317 -4.56 -16.51 -8.97
N PRO A 318 -3.83 -16.31 -10.07
CA PRO A 318 -2.60 -17.07 -10.33
C PRO A 318 -1.40 -16.60 -9.50
N PHE A 319 -1.26 -15.29 -9.26
CA PHE A 319 -0.12 -14.69 -8.57
C PHE A 319 -0.51 -13.33 -7.95
N HIS A 320 0.28 -12.89 -6.97
CA HIS A 320 0.11 -11.60 -6.29
C HIS A 320 1.47 -10.95 -6.01
N VAL A 321 1.44 -9.67 -5.65
CA VAL A 321 2.65 -8.90 -5.31
C VAL A 321 3.34 -9.53 -4.10
N HIS A 322 4.66 -9.65 -4.16
CA HIS A 322 5.49 -10.13 -3.07
C HIS A 322 5.45 -9.14 -1.89
N PRO A 323 5.14 -9.58 -0.65
CA PRO A 323 4.99 -8.66 0.49
C PRO A 323 6.19 -7.76 0.76
N ASP A 324 7.42 -8.24 0.56
CA ASP A 324 8.65 -7.44 0.77
C ASP A 324 8.80 -6.23 -0.17
N GLU A 325 8.00 -6.17 -1.23
CA GLU A 325 8.05 -5.14 -2.26
C GLU A 325 6.93 -4.09 -2.08
N ILE A 326 6.15 -4.22 -1.00
CA ILE A 326 5.18 -3.21 -0.57
C ILE A 326 5.92 -1.91 -0.22
N LEU A 327 5.42 -0.82 -0.78
CA LEU A 327 5.88 0.53 -0.50
C LEU A 327 5.05 1.16 0.61
N TYR A 328 5.72 1.87 1.52
CA TYR A 328 5.11 2.69 2.57
C TYR A 328 5.34 4.16 2.21
N PRO A 329 4.45 4.78 1.41
CA PRO A 329 4.43 6.24 1.29
C PRO A 329 4.10 6.86 2.65
N VAL A 330 4.95 7.80 3.06
CA VAL A 330 4.68 8.72 4.16
C VAL A 330 4.47 10.10 3.57
N THR A 331 3.27 10.64 3.70
CA THR A 331 2.93 11.98 3.24
C THR A 331 2.96 12.95 4.42
N LEU A 332 3.77 13.99 4.29
CA LEU A 332 3.83 15.11 5.22
C LEU A 332 3.22 16.34 4.55
N LEU A 333 2.09 16.81 5.08
CA LEU A 333 1.55 18.13 4.77
C LEU A 333 1.87 19.07 5.94
N THR A 334 2.36 20.25 5.60
CA THR A 334 2.67 21.29 6.59
C THR A 334 1.66 22.43 6.54
N ALA A 335 1.55 23.21 7.61
CA ALA A 335 0.69 24.41 7.64
C ALA A 335 1.14 25.47 6.61
N GLN A 336 2.42 25.43 6.23
CA GLN A 336 3.04 26.24 5.19
C GLN A 336 2.75 25.71 3.77
N GLN A 337 1.89 24.69 3.64
CA GLN A 337 1.51 24.05 2.38
C GLN A 337 2.65 23.33 1.65
N ASN A 338 3.77 23.03 2.32
CA ASN A 338 4.72 22.05 1.79
C ASN A 338 4.06 20.66 1.78
N TYR A 339 4.21 19.95 0.66
CA TYR A 339 3.73 18.60 0.45
C TYR A 339 4.92 17.69 0.12
N ILE A 340 5.32 16.88 1.09
CA ILE A 340 6.49 16.02 1.01
C ILE A 340 6.05 14.56 1.02
N MET A 341 6.58 13.77 0.11
CA MET A 341 6.39 12.33 0.09
C MET A 341 7.69 11.60 0.39
N ILE A 342 7.65 10.67 1.34
CA ILE A 342 8.77 9.79 1.69
C ILE A 342 8.37 8.37 1.32
N PHE A 343 9.02 7.80 0.33
CA PHE A 343 8.79 6.42 -0.12
C PHE A 343 9.75 5.48 0.60
N ILE A 344 9.19 4.50 1.31
CA ILE A 344 9.95 3.57 2.13
C ILE A 344 9.56 2.13 1.75
N PRO A 345 10.42 1.37 1.07
CA PRO A 345 10.17 -0.04 0.82
C PRO A 345 10.07 -0.81 2.15
N ARG A 346 9.18 -1.80 2.21
CA ARG A 346 9.00 -2.65 3.40
C ARG A 346 10.31 -3.27 3.87
N ARG A 347 11.14 -3.75 2.95
CA ARG A 347 12.49 -4.28 3.24
C ARG A 347 13.38 -3.31 4.03
N THR A 348 13.25 -2.00 3.80
CA THR A 348 14.02 -0.99 4.52
C THR A 348 13.61 -0.93 5.99
N LEU A 349 12.31 -1.00 6.28
CA LEU A 349 11.77 -1.04 7.64
C LEU A 349 12.11 -2.36 8.34
N LEU A 350 11.94 -3.49 7.65
CA LEU A 350 12.28 -4.81 8.19
C LEU A 350 13.77 -4.97 8.48
N ALA A 351 14.64 -4.35 7.66
CA ALA A 351 16.07 -4.36 7.91
C ALA A 351 16.42 -3.75 9.27
N GLN A 352 15.57 -2.87 9.83
CA GLN A 352 15.80 -2.28 11.15
C GLN A 352 15.50 -3.24 12.31
N PHE A 353 14.93 -4.42 12.06
CA PHE A 353 14.56 -5.34 13.14
C PHE A 353 15.77 -5.93 13.88
N HIS A 354 16.97 -5.87 13.31
CA HIS A 354 18.17 -6.23 14.05
C HIS A 354 18.36 -5.37 15.31
N HIS A 355 17.91 -4.11 15.29
CA HIS A 355 17.95 -3.22 16.46
C HIS A 355 17.03 -3.67 17.59
N PHE A 356 15.89 -4.32 17.29
CA PHE A 356 15.07 -4.96 18.33
C PHE A 356 15.84 -6.06 19.06
N LEU A 357 16.63 -6.85 18.34
CA LEU A 357 17.44 -7.94 18.92
C LEU A 357 18.59 -7.40 19.78
N GLU A 358 19.11 -6.22 19.43
CA GLU A 358 20.17 -5.53 20.17
C GLU A 358 19.63 -4.75 21.39
N GLY A 359 18.31 -4.62 21.53
CA GLY A 359 17.66 -3.85 22.59
C GLY A 359 17.67 -2.33 22.36
N ASN A 360 18.01 -1.89 21.14
CA ASN A 360 17.94 -0.49 20.75
C ASN A 360 16.46 -0.09 20.58
N LYS A 361 16.09 1.05 21.17
CA LYS A 361 14.71 1.57 21.10
C LYS A 361 14.51 2.65 20.06
N GLU A 362 15.59 3.28 19.61
CA GLU A 362 15.55 4.40 18.67
C GLU A 362 16.68 4.29 17.64
N VAL A 363 16.41 4.73 16.41
CA VAL A 363 17.36 4.75 15.29
C VAL A 363 17.27 6.10 14.60
N GLU A 364 18.39 6.83 14.59
CA GLU A 364 18.49 8.14 13.97
C GLU A 364 18.43 8.07 12.44
N TRP A 365 17.83 9.09 11.81
CA TRP A 365 17.66 9.15 10.35
C TRP A 365 18.93 8.79 9.55
N PRO A 366 20.13 9.32 9.84
CA PRO A 366 21.33 9.05 9.04
C PRO A 366 21.72 7.56 8.99
N ALA A 367 21.28 6.74 9.96
CA ALA A 367 21.61 5.33 10.03
C ALA A 367 20.76 4.45 9.08
N TRP A 368 19.51 4.85 8.80
CA TRP A 368 18.56 3.99 8.08
C TRP A 368 17.90 4.66 6.86
N GLY A 369 17.71 5.97 6.88
CA GLY A 369 16.95 6.72 5.88
C GLY A 369 17.65 6.94 4.53
N PRO A 370 18.85 7.54 4.48
CA PRO A 370 19.41 8.09 3.24
C PRO A 370 19.54 7.14 2.05
N LYS A 371 19.80 5.85 2.30
CA LYS A 371 19.97 4.83 1.25
C LYS A 371 18.75 3.96 1.03
N GLY A 372 17.84 3.92 1.99
CA GLY A 372 16.68 3.04 1.99
C GLY A 372 15.38 3.73 1.60
N THR A 373 15.40 5.04 1.33
CA THR A 373 14.20 5.87 1.11
C THR A 373 14.37 6.80 -0.08
N ARG A 374 13.26 7.34 -0.58
CA ARG A 374 13.21 8.47 -1.53
C ARG A 374 12.30 9.56 -0.96
N ILE A 375 12.79 10.79 -0.91
CA ILE A 375 11.95 11.97 -0.66
C ILE A 375 11.67 12.67 -1.99
N LEU A 376 10.43 13.09 -2.21
CA LEU A 376 10.03 14.03 -3.26
C LEU A 376 9.40 15.26 -2.61
N ASP A 377 9.83 16.45 -3.03
CA ASP A 377 9.24 17.74 -2.64
C ASP A 377 8.28 18.18 -3.74
N CYS A 378 7.05 17.73 -3.64
CA CYS A 378 6.11 17.76 -4.75
C CYS A 378 5.72 19.20 -5.10
N TRP A 379 5.61 20.08 -4.11
CA TRP A 379 5.24 21.48 -4.32
C TRP A 379 6.36 22.25 -5.03
N ASN A 380 7.60 22.17 -4.53
CA ASN A 380 8.72 22.92 -5.13
C ASN A 380 9.22 22.30 -6.44
N GLN A 381 8.94 21.01 -6.67
CA GLN A 381 9.19 20.35 -7.95
C GLN A 381 8.10 20.66 -8.98
N GLY A 382 7.20 21.62 -8.75
CA GLY A 382 6.19 22.02 -9.74
C GLY A 382 5.19 20.92 -10.08
N VAL A 383 5.27 19.76 -9.45
CA VAL A 383 4.29 18.69 -9.61
C VAL A 383 3.12 19.10 -8.73
N ASN A 384 2.07 19.64 -9.32
CA ASN A 384 0.85 19.99 -8.62
C ASN A 384 0.08 18.71 -8.27
N MET A 385 0.72 17.79 -7.54
CA MET A 385 0.18 16.52 -7.06
C MET A 385 -0.86 16.81 -5.98
N MET A 386 -2.05 17.23 -6.38
CA MET A 386 -3.18 17.25 -5.47
C MET A 386 -3.71 15.84 -5.32
N GLN A 387 -3.20 15.10 -4.33
CA GLN A 387 -3.88 13.90 -3.85
C GLN A 387 -5.00 14.32 -2.89
N LEU A 388 -6.15 14.63 -3.46
CA LEU A 388 -7.38 14.89 -2.70
C LEU A 388 -8.04 13.59 -2.23
N THR A 389 -7.68 12.47 -2.85
CA THR A 389 -8.18 11.14 -2.51
C THR A 389 -7.40 10.53 -1.35
N TRP A 390 -8.15 10.11 -0.33
CA TRP A 390 -7.63 9.42 0.84
C TRP A 390 -7.40 7.92 0.63
N ALA A 391 -7.40 7.34 -0.59
CA ALA A 391 -7.40 5.88 -0.81
C ALA A 391 -6.45 5.42 -1.94
N CYS A 392 -5.72 4.31 -1.70
CA CYS A 392 -5.02 3.45 -2.67
C CYS A 392 -4.29 4.12 -3.84
N ASN A 393 -3.46 5.11 -3.57
CA ASN A 393 -2.51 5.69 -4.54
C ASN A 393 -1.22 4.88 -4.68
N THR A 394 -1.10 3.78 -3.93
CA THR A 394 0.01 2.84 -3.99
C THR A 394 -0.54 1.44 -4.20
N PHE A 395 0.17 0.61 -4.95
CA PHE A 395 -0.06 -0.82 -4.97
C PHE A 395 1.27 -1.55 -5.18
N GLY A 396 1.72 -2.31 -4.18
CA GLY A 396 3.03 -2.95 -4.20
C GLY A 396 4.15 -1.93 -4.23
N SER A 397 5.04 -2.02 -5.22
CA SER A 397 6.18 -1.12 -5.42
C SER A 397 5.82 0.17 -6.17
N ARG A 398 4.55 0.34 -6.57
CA ARG A 398 4.12 1.43 -7.46
C ARG A 398 3.33 2.47 -6.72
N PHE A 399 3.48 3.71 -7.14
CA PHE A 399 2.71 4.85 -6.68
C PHE A 399 2.21 5.65 -7.87
N VAL A 400 0.98 6.13 -7.81
CA VAL A 400 0.39 6.96 -8.86
C VAL A 400 0.02 8.35 -8.35
N ALA A 401 0.24 9.35 -9.18
CA ALA A 401 -0.18 10.71 -8.93
C ALA A 401 -0.73 11.34 -10.21
N PHE A 402 -1.67 12.27 -10.03
CA PHE A 402 -2.20 13.04 -11.14
C PHE A 402 -1.38 14.32 -11.30
N ASP A 403 -0.86 14.54 -12.50
CA ASP A 403 -0.25 15.80 -12.91
C ASP A 403 -1.37 16.70 -13.47
N ILE A 404 -1.64 17.79 -12.77
CA ILE A 404 -2.69 18.75 -13.14
C ILE A 404 -2.28 19.57 -14.37
N ASP A 405 -0.99 19.86 -14.53
CA ASP A 405 -0.52 20.78 -15.55
C ASP A 405 -0.52 20.10 -16.93
N GLU A 406 -0.14 18.82 -16.98
CA GLU A 406 -0.15 18.02 -18.22
C GLU A 406 -1.46 17.24 -18.44
N GLU A 407 -2.34 17.17 -17.44
CA GLU A 407 -3.53 16.31 -17.42
C GLU A 407 -3.19 14.82 -17.62
N GLU A 408 -2.15 14.34 -16.94
CA GLU A 408 -1.65 12.97 -17.05
C GLU A 408 -1.56 12.27 -15.68
N ILE A 409 -1.33 10.95 -15.70
CA ILE A 409 -1.06 10.19 -14.48
C ILE A 409 0.36 9.69 -14.52
N ASP A 410 1.17 10.19 -13.58
CA ASP A 410 2.50 9.68 -13.33
C ASP A 410 2.43 8.36 -12.56
N VAL A 411 3.17 7.38 -13.06
CA VAL A 411 3.35 6.07 -12.42
C VAL A 411 4.82 5.96 -12.00
N TYR A 412 5.03 6.11 -10.70
CA TYR A 412 6.33 5.91 -10.04
C TYR A 412 6.48 4.44 -9.68
N ASP A 413 7.51 3.78 -10.19
CA ASP A 413 7.77 2.35 -9.95
C ASP A 413 9.14 2.15 -9.28
N PHE A 414 9.11 1.64 -8.06
CA PHE A 414 10.28 1.40 -7.21
C PHE A 414 10.79 -0.05 -7.27
N ASN A 415 10.34 -0.86 -8.23
CA ASN A 415 10.79 -2.24 -8.43
C ASN A 415 12.28 -2.29 -8.80
N GLN A 416 13.12 -2.60 -7.80
CA GLN A 416 14.58 -2.49 -7.92
C GLN A 416 15.18 -3.54 -8.85
N MET A 417 14.51 -4.69 -9.02
CA MET A 417 14.96 -5.76 -9.92
C MET A 417 14.75 -5.37 -11.38
N THR A 418 13.60 -4.78 -11.69
CA THR A 418 13.25 -4.28 -13.02
C THR A 418 14.15 -3.12 -13.41
N LEU A 419 14.37 -2.17 -12.49
CA LEU A 419 15.31 -1.05 -12.66
C LEU A 419 16.72 -1.53 -13.04
N LYS A 420 17.31 -2.44 -12.26
CA LYS A 420 18.64 -2.98 -12.53
C LYS A 420 18.74 -3.69 -13.88
N ARG A 421 17.68 -4.41 -14.27
CA ARG A 421 17.63 -5.12 -15.56
C ARG A 421 17.59 -4.15 -16.73
N GLU A 422 16.73 -3.14 -16.67
CA GLU A 422 16.55 -2.17 -17.75
C GLU A 422 17.80 -1.30 -17.92
N LEU A 423 18.38 -0.82 -16.83
CA LEU A 423 19.66 -0.12 -16.86
C LEU A 423 20.81 -1.00 -17.37
N GLY A 424 20.74 -2.31 -17.14
CA GLY A 424 21.71 -3.30 -17.62
C GLY A 424 21.49 -3.76 -19.07
N SER A 425 20.37 -3.41 -19.70
CA SER A 425 20.00 -3.90 -21.04
C SER A 425 20.81 -3.25 -22.17
N GLY A 426 21.49 -2.13 -21.89
CA GLY A 426 22.25 -1.37 -22.89
C GLY A 426 21.40 -0.53 -23.84
N CYS A 427 20.07 -0.51 -23.66
CA CYS A 427 19.18 0.41 -24.35
C CYS A 427 19.44 1.86 -23.88
N PRO A 428 19.31 2.87 -24.77
CA PRO A 428 19.38 4.27 -24.36
C PRO A 428 18.32 4.57 -23.30
N SER A 429 18.74 4.95 -22.10
CA SER A 429 17.85 5.31 -21.00
C SER A 429 17.75 6.83 -20.88
N GLN A 430 16.55 7.32 -20.61
CA GLN A 430 16.33 8.74 -20.28
C GLN A 430 16.45 8.92 -18.77
N TYR A 431 17.17 9.95 -18.34
CA TYR A 431 17.41 10.22 -16.93
C TYR A 431 16.80 11.57 -16.55
N GLY A 432 16.06 11.59 -15.44
CA GLY A 432 15.52 12.80 -14.83
C GLY A 432 16.26 13.16 -13.56
N ASN A 433 16.38 14.46 -13.29
CA ASN A 433 16.92 14.96 -12.03
C ASN A 433 15.82 14.90 -10.96
N PRO A 434 15.94 14.09 -9.89
CA PRO A 434 14.91 13.97 -8.86
C PRO A 434 14.80 15.19 -7.94
N ASN A 435 15.57 16.26 -8.20
CA ASN A 435 15.49 17.56 -7.54
C ASN A 435 14.70 18.59 -8.36
N GLU A 436 14.29 18.24 -9.57
CA GLU A 436 13.51 19.06 -10.50
C GLU A 436 12.17 18.35 -10.80
N THR A 437 11.27 19.05 -11.49
CA THR A 437 10.08 18.43 -12.07
C THR A 437 10.50 17.33 -13.05
N LEU A 438 9.94 16.13 -12.88
CA LEU A 438 10.17 15.03 -13.80
C LEU A 438 9.11 15.09 -14.91
N TRP A 439 9.56 15.06 -16.16
CA TRP A 439 8.70 15.14 -17.34
C TRP A 439 8.83 13.83 -18.14
N PRO A 440 8.20 12.73 -17.69
CA PRO A 440 8.28 11.47 -18.42
C PRO A 440 7.81 11.65 -19.87
N PRO A 441 8.53 11.10 -20.85
CA PRO A 441 8.16 11.24 -22.25
C PRO A 441 6.83 10.54 -22.55
N VAL A 442 5.92 11.28 -23.18
CA VAL A 442 4.60 10.79 -23.56
C VAL A 442 4.59 10.43 -25.05
N ASN A 443 3.86 9.36 -25.42
CA ASN A 443 3.69 8.93 -26.82
C ASN A 443 5.00 8.57 -27.55
N GLN A 444 6.05 8.20 -26.81
CA GLN A 444 7.31 7.68 -27.36
C GLN A 444 7.33 6.14 -27.29
N GLU A 445 8.20 5.51 -28.11
CA GLU A 445 8.37 4.04 -28.10
C GLU A 445 8.84 3.51 -26.73
N ASP A 446 9.65 4.28 -26.00
CA ASP A 446 10.01 4.00 -24.61
C ASP A 446 9.67 5.24 -23.76
N PRO A 447 8.51 5.27 -23.08
CA PRO A 447 8.07 6.40 -22.28
C PRO A 447 8.75 6.47 -20.90
N THR A 448 9.86 5.74 -20.69
CA THR A 448 10.49 5.57 -19.37
C THR A 448 11.54 6.64 -19.07
N MET A 449 11.38 7.31 -17.94
CA MET A 449 12.41 8.17 -17.34
C MET A 449 12.90 7.56 -16.03
N PHE A 450 14.21 7.49 -15.83
CA PHE A 450 14.85 6.96 -14.63
C PHE A 450 15.34 8.08 -13.72
N ALA A 451 15.06 7.95 -12.41
CA ALA A 451 15.57 8.84 -11.38
C ALA A 451 16.48 8.04 -10.44
N ILE A 452 17.80 8.13 -10.69
CA ILE A 452 18.82 7.36 -9.98
C ILE A 452 19.63 8.18 -8.99
N ASP A 453 19.74 9.49 -9.22
CA ASP A 453 20.56 10.39 -8.42
C ASP A 453 19.95 10.65 -7.04
N GLU A 454 20.71 11.30 -6.15
CA GLU A 454 20.21 11.70 -4.83
C GLU A 454 19.19 12.84 -4.95
N THR A 455 18.10 12.75 -4.19
CA THR A 455 17.29 13.92 -3.87
C THR A 455 17.94 14.62 -2.69
N ILE A 456 18.10 15.93 -2.80
CA ILE A 456 18.71 16.83 -1.84
C ILE A 456 17.66 17.89 -1.50
N ILE A 457 17.16 17.86 -0.26
CA ILE A 457 16.34 18.95 0.27
C ILE A 457 17.28 19.86 1.07
N PRO A 458 17.66 21.04 0.53
CA PRO A 458 18.61 21.91 1.21
C PRO A 458 17.94 22.53 2.44
N SER A 459 18.72 22.81 3.49
CA SER A 459 18.20 23.49 4.69
C SER A 459 17.63 24.88 4.38
N SER A 460 18.00 25.49 3.24
CA SER A 460 17.43 26.75 2.77
C SER A 460 15.97 26.65 2.32
N SER A 461 15.42 25.46 2.12
CA SER A 461 13.98 25.27 1.87
C SER A 461 13.13 25.56 3.10
N LEU A 462 13.75 25.63 4.29
CA LEU A 462 13.10 25.81 5.59
C LEU A 462 12.09 24.70 5.92
N ILE A 463 12.12 23.56 5.21
CA ILE A 463 11.28 22.39 5.52
C ILE A 463 11.92 21.62 6.68
N PHE A 464 13.17 21.19 6.47
CA PHE A 464 13.96 20.44 7.44
C PHE A 464 15.03 21.33 8.09
N GLN A 465 15.41 20.99 9.32
CA GLN A 465 16.43 21.74 10.06
C GLN A 465 17.82 21.63 9.41
N GLN A 466 18.11 20.51 8.76
CA GLN A 466 19.37 20.21 8.10
C GLN A 466 19.12 19.78 6.65
N GLU A 467 20.18 19.78 5.84
CA GLU A 467 20.10 19.19 4.50
C GLU A 467 19.77 17.70 4.59
N VAL A 468 18.78 17.25 3.82
CA VAL A 468 18.34 15.86 3.79
C VAL A 468 18.66 15.26 2.43
N ARG A 469 19.33 14.10 2.43
CA ARG A 469 19.66 13.35 1.22
C ARG A 469 19.00 11.98 1.21
N THR A 470 18.44 11.60 0.06
CA THR A 470 17.83 10.28 -0.15
C THR A 470 18.16 9.72 -1.53
N SER A 471 18.23 8.39 -1.69
CA SER A 471 18.86 7.78 -2.87
C SER A 471 18.20 6.47 -3.37
N LEU A 472 16.96 6.17 -2.99
CA LEU A 472 16.24 5.02 -3.54
C LEU A 472 15.86 5.27 -5.01
N PRO A 473 16.39 4.53 -5.99
CA PRO A 473 16.10 4.75 -7.41
C PRO A 473 14.67 4.36 -7.77
N PHE A 474 14.11 5.02 -8.79
CA PHE A 474 12.82 4.65 -9.38
C PHE A 474 12.79 4.97 -10.86
N ARG A 475 11.77 4.46 -11.56
CA ARG A 475 11.39 4.94 -12.89
C ARG A 475 10.03 5.59 -12.82
N VAL A 476 9.79 6.55 -13.71
CA VAL A 476 8.51 7.23 -13.87
C VAL A 476 8.10 7.17 -15.34
N ARG A 477 6.79 7.05 -15.55
CA ARG A 477 6.12 7.08 -16.84
C ARG A 477 4.80 7.81 -16.69
N ALA A 478 4.28 8.37 -17.77
CA ALA A 478 2.96 8.99 -17.77
C ALA A 478 1.94 8.16 -18.57
N VAL A 479 0.72 8.14 -18.05
CA VAL A 479 -0.48 7.71 -18.78
C VAL A 479 -1.28 8.96 -19.14
N PRO A 480 -1.41 9.31 -20.43
CA PRO A 480 -2.21 10.45 -20.85
C PRO A 480 -3.66 10.29 -20.40
N THR A 481 -4.28 11.38 -19.95
CA THR A 481 -5.71 11.40 -19.67
C THR A 481 -6.45 12.36 -20.59
N ALA A 482 -7.65 11.97 -21.04
CA ALA A 482 -8.56 12.86 -21.78
C ALA A 482 -9.65 13.43 -20.85
N LEU A 483 -9.26 13.78 -19.62
CA LEU A 483 -10.20 14.03 -18.52
C LEU A 483 -10.58 15.50 -18.34
N GLY A 484 -9.82 16.43 -18.92
CA GLY A 484 -10.01 17.86 -18.77
C GLY A 484 -9.72 18.35 -17.36
N THR A 485 -9.96 19.64 -17.11
CA THR A 485 -9.68 20.29 -15.83
C THR A 485 -10.76 20.01 -14.76
N GLY A 486 -10.37 19.63 -13.54
CA GLY A 486 -11.30 19.37 -12.43
C GLY A 486 -10.63 18.88 -11.13
N HIS A 487 -11.42 18.59 -10.08
CA HIS A 487 -10.93 17.96 -8.86
C HIS A 487 -10.71 16.47 -9.09
N ILE A 488 -9.51 16.17 -9.58
CA ILE A 488 -9.09 14.85 -10.03
C ILE A 488 -8.08 14.27 -9.04
N SER A 489 -8.13 12.96 -8.83
CA SER A 489 -7.11 12.20 -8.10
C SER A 489 -6.94 10.83 -8.74
N ALA A 490 -5.80 10.19 -8.48
CA ALA A 490 -5.47 8.87 -9.01
C ALA A 490 -5.41 7.84 -7.89
N MET A 491 -5.88 6.64 -8.18
CA MET A 491 -5.69 5.41 -7.41
C MET A 491 -5.09 4.35 -8.33
N CYS A 492 -4.47 3.33 -7.76
CA CYS A 492 -4.05 2.15 -8.49
C CYS A 492 -4.40 0.88 -7.71
N SER A 493 -4.60 -0.19 -8.47
CA SER A 493 -4.67 -1.55 -7.98
C SER A 493 -3.60 -2.40 -8.66
N GLN A 494 -3.65 -3.72 -8.47
CA GLN A 494 -2.74 -4.62 -9.15
C GLN A 494 -2.85 -4.55 -10.68
N ASP A 495 -4.04 -4.28 -11.19
CA ASP A 495 -4.38 -4.43 -12.61
C ASP A 495 -4.89 -3.14 -13.27
N ASN A 496 -5.15 -2.09 -12.48
CA ASN A 496 -5.85 -0.91 -12.97
C ASN A 496 -5.22 0.38 -12.42
N ILE A 497 -5.29 1.43 -13.24
CA ILE A 497 -5.17 2.82 -12.78
C ILE A 497 -6.58 3.42 -12.81
N ILE A 498 -6.97 4.07 -11.72
CA ILE A 498 -8.32 4.60 -11.54
C ILE A 498 -8.23 6.09 -11.31
N VAL A 499 -8.95 6.86 -12.14
CA VAL A 499 -9.12 8.29 -11.92
C VAL A 499 -10.41 8.56 -11.21
N VAL A 500 -10.33 9.30 -10.11
CA VAL A 500 -11.45 9.78 -9.32
C VAL A 500 -11.73 11.21 -9.75
N ASN A 501 -12.81 11.43 -10.50
CA ASN A 501 -13.26 12.77 -10.85
C ASN A 501 -14.48 13.14 -10.00
N THR A 502 -14.24 13.93 -8.95
CA THR A 502 -15.32 14.34 -8.03
C THR A 502 -16.21 15.44 -8.61
N SER A 503 -15.69 16.21 -9.58
CA SER A 503 -16.46 17.24 -10.29
C SER A 503 -17.52 16.63 -11.21
N SER A 504 -17.15 15.64 -12.03
CA SER A 504 -18.09 14.89 -12.88
C SER A 504 -18.77 13.74 -12.16
N ARG A 505 -18.33 13.41 -10.93
CA ARG A 505 -18.85 12.32 -10.09
C ARG A 505 -18.73 10.96 -10.79
N GLU A 506 -17.55 10.65 -11.27
CA GLU A 506 -17.26 9.37 -11.93
C GLU A 506 -15.85 8.85 -11.59
N TYR A 507 -15.70 7.53 -11.70
CA TYR A 507 -14.40 6.86 -11.75
C TYR A 507 -14.14 6.47 -13.19
N ARG A 508 -12.94 6.75 -13.71
CA ARG A 508 -12.50 6.22 -15.01
C ARG A 508 -11.41 5.18 -14.80
N ILE A 509 -11.52 4.06 -15.49
CA ILE A 509 -10.66 2.91 -15.31
C ILE A 509 -9.77 2.75 -16.54
N PHE A 510 -8.46 2.78 -16.30
CA PHE A 510 -7.45 2.38 -17.26
C PHE A 510 -7.03 0.95 -16.92
N THR A 511 -7.47 0.01 -17.75
CA THR A 511 -7.22 -1.42 -17.55
C THR A 511 -5.95 -1.82 -18.28
N LEU A 512 -5.04 -2.50 -17.58
CA LEU A 512 -3.77 -3.05 -18.07
C LEU A 512 -3.89 -4.55 -18.37
#